data_AF-A0A2S9G8C5-F1
#
_entry.id   AF-A0A2S9G8C5-F1
#
_cell.length_a   1.000
_cell.length_b   1.000
_cell.length_c   1.000
_cell.angle_alpha   90.00
_cell.angle_beta   90.00
_cell.angle_gamma   90.00
#
_symmetry.space_group_name_H-M   'P 1'
#
loop_
_entity.id
_entity.type
_entity.pdbx_description
1 polymer ?
#
loop_
_entity_poly.entity_id
_entity_poly.type
_entity_poly.pdbx_seq_one_letter_code
_entity_poly.pdbx_strand_id
1 'polypeptide(L)'
;QAALEAGLAFTNAILGAAHAMSHQVGGLLDLPHGVINGILLPNVIRFNAAADPEPYREIAVCLGVADPEAPGADAAHALADRID
;
A
#
# COMPACT_ATOMS: atom_id res chain seq x y z
N GLN A 1 -9.54 14.94 -6.93
CA GLN A 1 -9.75 15.12 -5.48
C GLN A 1 -9.10 14.01 -4.65
N ALA A 2 -8.82 12.83 -5.22
CA ALA A 2 -8.17 11.69 -4.55
C ALA A 2 -6.96 12.02 -3.64
N ALA A 3 -5.99 12.83 -4.09
CA ALA A 3 -4.82 13.15 -3.25
C ALA A 3 -5.17 13.97 -2.00
N LEU A 4 -6.20 14.83 -2.07
CA LEU A 4 -6.69 15.61 -0.93
C LEU A 4 -7.39 14.69 0.08
N GLU A 5 -8.25 13.79 -0.41
CA GLU A 5 -8.97 12.82 0.43
C GLU A 5 -8.01 11.85 1.12
N ALA A 6 -7.00 11.36 0.40
CA ALA A 6 -5.91 10.58 0.97
C ALA A 6 -5.16 11.37 2.05
N GLY A 7 -4.89 12.66 1.81
CA GLY A 7 -4.32 13.60 2.79
C GLY A 7 -5.12 13.65 4.09
N LEU A 8 -6.42 13.89 3.98
CA LEU A 8 -7.32 13.92 5.14
C LEU A 8 -7.34 12.59 5.89
N ALA A 9 -7.29 11.46 5.18
CA ALA A 9 -7.25 10.14 5.81
C ALA A 9 -5.94 9.92 6.60
N PHE A 10 -4.77 10.05 5.98
CA PHE A 10 -3.51 9.73 6.65
C PHE A 10 -3.10 10.77 7.70
N THR A 11 -3.58 12.02 7.62
CA THR A 11 -3.36 13.00 8.70
C THR A 11 -3.98 12.53 10.02
N ASN A 12 -5.05 11.74 9.98
CA ASN A 12 -5.74 11.23 11.18
C ASN A 12 -5.39 9.78 11.51
N ALA A 13 -5.16 8.94 10.50
CA ALA A 13 -4.85 7.51 10.67
C ALA A 13 -3.34 7.21 10.71
N ILE A 14 -2.49 8.22 10.49
CA ILE A 14 -1.04 8.06 10.33
C ILE A 14 -0.72 7.20 9.08
N LEU A 15 0.54 6.81 8.90
CA LEU A 15 1.06 5.96 7.82
C LEU A 15 1.79 4.75 8.41
N GLY A 16 2.26 3.86 7.54
CA GLY A 16 2.92 2.62 7.93
C GLY A 16 4.36 2.48 7.42
N ALA A 17 4.80 1.22 7.32
CA ALA A 17 6.18 0.83 7.05
C ALA A 17 6.74 1.40 5.73
N ALA A 18 5.94 1.46 4.65
CA ALA A 18 6.40 1.99 3.36
C ALA A 18 6.92 3.43 3.49
N HIS A 19 6.20 4.28 4.21
CA HIS A 19 6.58 5.66 4.42
C HIS A 19 7.79 5.78 5.35
N ALA A 20 7.81 5.01 6.44
CA ALA A 20 8.92 4.99 7.39
C ALA A 20 10.25 4.59 6.72
N MET A 21 10.23 3.57 5.87
CA MET A 21 11.40 3.15 5.10
C MET A 21 11.78 4.17 4.02
N SER A 22 10.79 4.80 3.37
CA SER A 22 11.03 5.84 2.36
C SER A 22 11.82 7.03 2.92
N HIS A 23 11.57 7.44 4.17
CA HIS A 23 12.34 8.50 4.83
C HIS A 23 13.83 8.14 4.99
N GLN A 24 14.13 6.89 5.33
CA GLN A 24 15.52 6.43 5.49
C GLN A 24 16.25 6.36 4.15
N VAL A 25 15.61 5.77 3.13
CA VAL A 25 16.20 5.64 1.79
C VAL A 25 16.36 7.01 1.13
N GLY A 26 15.33 7.86 1.22
CA GLY A 26 15.34 9.21 0.67
C GLY A 26 16.41 10.08 1.32
N GLY A 27 16.57 10.00 2.65
CA GLY A 27 17.62 10.74 3.35
C GLY A 27 19.05 10.29 3.01
N LEU A 28 19.23 9.02 2.66
CA LEU A 28 20.55 8.47 2.30
C LEU A 28 20.94 8.75 0.84
N LEU A 29 19.99 8.66 -0.08
CA LEU A 29 20.25 8.64 -1.53
C LEU A 29 19.70 9.87 -2.28
N ASP A 30 19.01 10.78 -1.59
CA ASP A 30 18.35 11.97 -2.17
C ASP A 30 17.40 11.62 -3.33
N LEU A 31 16.68 10.51 -3.19
CA LEU A 31 15.76 10.00 -4.21
C LEU A 31 14.35 10.59 -4.04
N PRO A 32 13.56 10.73 -5.13
CA PRO A 32 12.20 11.25 -5.06
C PRO A 32 11.29 10.38 -4.18
N HIS A 33 10.73 10.96 -3.12
CA HIS A 33 9.94 10.25 -2.11
C HIS A 33 8.79 9.40 -2.67
N GLY A 34 8.07 9.92 -3.66
CA GLY A 34 6.96 9.18 -4.30
C GLY A 34 7.42 7.92 -5.03
N VAL A 35 8.60 7.97 -5.67
CA VAL A 35 9.18 6.82 -6.38
C VAL A 35 9.57 5.73 -5.39
N ILE A 36 10.22 6.10 -4.29
CA ILE A 36 10.62 5.15 -3.25
C ILE A 36 9.38 4.48 -2.63
N ASN A 37 8.36 5.27 -2.26
CA ASN A 37 7.11 4.70 -1.75
C ASN A 37 6.47 3.74 -2.76
N GLY A 38 6.46 4.07 -4.06
CA GLY A 38 5.95 3.19 -5.11
C GLY A 38 6.67 1.83 -5.15
N ILE A 39 8.01 1.83 -5.08
CA ILE A 39 8.83 0.61 -5.07
C ILE A 39 8.57 -0.23 -3.80
N LEU A 40 8.40 0.42 -2.65
CA LEU A 40 8.24 -0.27 -1.36
C LEU A 40 6.82 -0.77 -1.12
N LEU A 41 5.80 -0.09 -1.64
CA LEU A 41 4.40 -0.36 -1.37
C LEU A 41 3.96 -1.82 -1.63
N PRO A 42 4.24 -2.45 -2.78
CA PRO A 42 3.79 -3.82 -3.03
C PRO A 42 4.44 -4.82 -2.08
N ASN A 43 5.71 -4.61 -1.71
CA ASN A 43 6.40 -5.42 -0.71
C ASN A 43 5.80 -5.27 0.69
N VAL A 44 5.44 -4.04 1.08
CA VAL A 44 4.80 -3.76 2.38
C VAL A 44 3.38 -4.30 2.44
N ILE A 45 2.62 -4.28 1.34
CA ILE A 45 1.29 -4.91 1.26
C ILE A 45 1.41 -6.40 1.55
N ARG A 46 2.31 -7.12 0.85
CA ARG A 46 2.54 -8.55 1.07
C ARG A 46 2.95 -8.85 2.51
N PHE A 47 3.83 -8.04 3.08
CA PHE A 47 4.27 -8.18 4.47
C PHE A 47 3.10 -7.99 5.47
N ASN A 48 2.31 -6.93 5.34
CA ASN A 48 1.21 -6.64 6.26
C ASN A 48 0.06 -7.64 6.12
N ALA A 49 -0.22 -8.12 4.90
CA ALA A 49 -1.28 -9.08 4.62
C ALA A 49 -1.06 -10.44 5.31
N ALA A 50 0.18 -10.77 5.68
CA ALA A 50 0.47 -11.95 6.50
C ALA A 50 -0.13 -11.85 7.92
N ALA A 51 -0.36 -10.62 8.42
CA ALA A 51 -0.97 -10.37 9.73
C ALA A 51 -2.48 -10.10 9.61
N ASP A 52 -2.89 -9.24 8.67
CA ASP A 52 -4.29 -8.94 8.39
C ASP A 52 -4.50 -8.59 6.90
N PRO A 53 -5.06 -9.52 6.10
CA PRO A 53 -5.24 -9.30 4.68
C PRO A 53 -6.56 -8.60 4.31
N GLU A 54 -7.53 -8.53 5.22
CA GLU A 54 -8.89 -8.07 4.89
C GLU A 54 -8.96 -6.60 4.42
N PRO A 55 -8.21 -5.65 5.01
CA PRO A 55 -8.18 -4.27 4.51
C PRO A 55 -7.71 -4.19 3.05
N TYR A 56 -6.77 -5.07 2.65
CA TYR A 56 -6.27 -5.11 1.28
C TYR A 56 -7.25 -5.78 0.33
N ARG A 57 -8.06 -6.75 0.79
CA ARG A 57 -9.16 -7.32 -0.01
C ARG A 57 -10.17 -6.25 -0.40
N GLU A 58 -10.58 -5.40 0.54
CA GLU A 58 -11.52 -4.31 0.27
C GLU A 58 -10.98 -3.36 -0.81
N ILE A 59 -9.70 -2.99 -0.72
CA ILE A 59 -9.03 -2.15 -1.72
C ILE A 59 -8.95 -2.88 -3.07
N ALA A 60 -8.58 -4.16 -3.07
CA ALA A 60 -8.45 -4.98 -4.27
C ALA A 60 -9.78 -5.09 -5.03
N VAL A 61 -10.89 -5.31 -4.32
CA VAL A 61 -12.24 -5.36 -4.87
C VAL A 61 -12.66 -3.99 -5.42
N CYS A 62 -12.42 -2.91 -4.68
CA CYS A 62 -12.71 -1.55 -5.14
C CYS A 62 -11.98 -1.18 -6.43
N LEU A 63 -10.76 -1.70 -6.61
CA LEU A 63 -9.94 -1.48 -7.81
C LEU A 63 -10.25 -2.49 -8.94
N GLY A 64 -11.15 -3.44 -8.72
CA GLY A 64 -11.51 -4.46 -9.71
C GLY A 64 -10.39 -5.47 -9.99
N VAL A 65 -9.47 -5.67 -9.04
CA VAL A 65 -8.34 -6.60 -9.18
C VAL A 65 -8.54 -7.92 -8.43
N ALA A 66 -9.61 -8.04 -7.64
CA ALA A 66 -10.02 -9.28 -6.99
C ALA A 66 -11.54 -9.43 -6.98
N ASP A 67 -12.01 -10.68 -6.97
CA ASP A 67 -13.42 -11.01 -6.73
C ASP A 67 -13.78 -10.73 -5.25
N PRO A 68 -15.00 -10.24 -4.94
CA PRO A 68 -15.45 -10.05 -3.56
C PRO A 68 -15.31 -11.27 -2.65
N GLU A 69 -15.47 -12.47 -3.21
CA GLU A 69 -15.38 -13.76 -2.50
C GLU A 69 -13.94 -14.33 -2.49
N ALA A 70 -12.97 -13.65 -3.11
CA ALA A 70 -11.58 -14.08 -3.08
C ALA A 70 -11.03 -14.07 -1.64
N PRO A 71 -10.24 -15.09 -1.24
CA PRO A 71 -9.55 -15.08 0.04
C PRO A 71 -8.72 -13.81 0.19
N GLY A 72 -8.74 -13.18 1.37
CA GLY A 72 -8.08 -11.88 1.56
C GLY A 72 -6.60 -11.91 1.20
N ALA A 73 -5.90 -13.00 1.53
CA ALA A 73 -4.49 -13.16 1.19
C ALA A 73 -4.26 -13.11 -0.33
N ASP A 74 -5.07 -13.82 -1.12
CA ASP A 74 -4.96 -13.85 -2.58
C ASP A 74 -5.28 -12.47 -3.17
N ALA A 75 -6.32 -11.80 -2.65
CA ALA A 75 -6.68 -10.45 -3.05
C ALA A 75 -5.58 -9.43 -2.73
N ALA A 76 -4.92 -9.55 -1.58
CA ALA A 76 -3.79 -8.70 -1.19
C ALA A 76 -2.57 -8.91 -2.10
N HIS A 77 -2.28 -10.15 -2.50
CA HIS A 77 -1.21 -10.43 -3.46
C HIS A 77 -1.55 -9.89 -4.85
N ALA A 78 -2.78 -10.07 -5.33
CA ALA A 78 -3.24 -9.49 -6.59
C ALA A 78 -3.16 -7.95 -6.59
N LEU A 79 -3.48 -7.31 -5.46
CA LEU A 79 -3.31 -5.87 -5.27
C LEU A 79 -1.84 -5.45 -5.34
N ALA A 80 -0.94 -6.19 -4.69
CA ALA A 80 0.49 -5.92 -4.75
C ALA A 80 1.05 -6.09 -6.18
N ASP A 81 0.66 -7.17 -6.88
CA ASP A 81 1.05 -7.45 -8.27
C ASP A 81 0.56 -6.38 -9.25
N ARG A 82 -0.56 -5.71 -8.95
CA ARG A 82 -1.07 -4.60 -9.77
C ARG A 82 -0.20 -3.34 -9.67
N ILE A 83 0.48 -3.16 -8.54
CA ILE A 83 1.26 -1.97 -8.20
C ILE A 83 2.73 -2.13 -8.65
N ASP A 84 3.24 -3.36 -8.70
CA ASP A 84 4.53 -3.70 -9.33
C ASP A 84 4.55 -3.38 -10.84
#